data_AF-A0A085NQ90-F1
#
_entry.id   AF-A0A085NQ90-F1
#
_cell.length_a   1.000
_cell.length_b   1.000
_cell.length_c   1.000
_cell.angle_alpha   90.00
_cell.angle_beta   90.00
_cell.angle_gamma   90.00
#
_symmetry.space_group_name_H-M   'P 1'
#
loop_
_entity.id
_entity.type
_entity.pdbx_description
1 polymer ?
#
loop_
_entity_poly.entity_id
_entity_poly.type
_entity_poly.pdbx_seq_one_letter_code
_entity_poly.pdbx_strand_id
1 'polypeptide(L)'
;MWMRRFNFFFVGNSFERFLCRTTPTAVSKRCDCCRQASTILRLGSIARCSAPLYRSNYALNNLLQPRFGAAWRSSNSKEQSLNGNEVDESKLTKYQRFKLAFKRYWYVLLPVHAVTSAMWVGSFYYLVANGFDVVGVLQSVGVSEKIVTALGNAPKAGNIALAFALCKMVFFPECFDYMEMSRRESVENALTEDGEFIGRFRSLAKELDVWVSLGGFHEKCNQDSKRVYNSHLIIDSSGNVVLKYRKLHLFDVDVPNEVSVRESDYTLAGEHIPPPVGTPVGMLSASTCYDLRFPELCRIARQRGAEILCFPSAFMINTGMAHWEVLLRSRAIDYQCYVVAAAQFGKHNEKRSSYGHAMVVDPWGNVVAQCSNTEPSLCFASIDLPFLQTVRKRLPVMDHLRQDLYRTATVCERLDPHLGKESYAFAEKVIPKSCVFYSTRLTYAFVNRKPVVEGHVLVAPQRCVTKLSMLDAEEVADLFMCVQEIERTLEKFYGLSSSTVCLQDGPDAGQTVKHVHVHVLPRRRNDFTENDDVYVALERHDKDPSDNSWRSVEEMSKEAAVFRNLFYQRCGFDGLQERVQLEQ
;
A
#
# COMPACT_ATOMS: atom_id res chain seq x y z
N MET A 1 10.76 -27.74 -8.07
CA MET A 1 11.94 -27.38 -8.89
C MET A 1 12.07 -25.87 -9.10
N TRP A 2 10.95 -25.16 -9.33
CA TRP A 2 10.93 -23.73 -9.71
C TRP A 2 11.46 -22.72 -8.67
N MET A 3 11.31 -22.95 -7.36
CA MET A 3 11.72 -22.00 -6.28
C MET A 3 13.24 -21.66 -6.18
N ARG A 4 14.08 -22.09 -7.12
CA ARG A 4 15.55 -21.87 -7.11
C ARG A 4 16.00 -20.68 -8.01
N ARG A 5 15.22 -19.59 -8.13
CA ARG A 5 15.53 -18.46 -9.05
C ARG A 5 15.19 -17.04 -8.57
N PHE A 6 14.69 -16.89 -7.34
CA PHE A 6 14.19 -15.61 -6.82
C PHE A 6 15.15 -14.99 -5.80
N ASN A 7 15.26 -13.65 -5.80
CA ASN A 7 15.87 -12.88 -4.71
C ASN A 7 14.76 -12.10 -3.96
N PHE A 8 14.75 -12.13 -2.63
CA PHE A 8 13.71 -11.51 -1.78
C PHE A 8 14.30 -10.62 -0.68
N PHE A 9 13.48 -9.69 -0.18
CA PHE A 9 13.80 -8.84 0.97
C PHE A 9 12.98 -9.15 2.21
N PHE A 10 13.59 -8.89 3.37
CA PHE A 10 12.97 -8.85 4.69
C PHE A 10 13.37 -7.53 5.35
N VAL A 11 12.42 -6.78 5.91
CA VAL A 11 12.62 -5.42 6.42
C VAL A 11 12.06 -5.24 7.83
N GLY A 12 12.78 -4.52 8.70
CA GLY A 12 12.34 -4.19 10.05
C GLY A 12 13.16 -3.09 10.72
N ASN A 13 12.55 -2.31 11.63
CA ASN A 13 13.02 -0.97 12.02
C ASN A 13 14.09 -0.94 13.12
N SER A 14 14.75 -2.08 13.44
CA SER A 14 15.61 -2.23 14.63
C SER A 14 16.81 -3.15 14.38
N PHE A 15 17.76 -2.74 13.52
CA PHE A 15 18.95 -3.55 13.20
C PHE A 15 20.31 -2.87 13.50
N GLU A 16 20.30 -1.58 13.86
CA GLU A 16 21.43 -0.66 13.68
C GLU A 16 22.63 -0.79 14.65
N ARG A 17 22.74 -1.89 15.42
CA ARG A 17 23.81 -2.06 16.42
C ARG A 17 24.57 -3.40 16.39
N PHE A 18 24.29 -4.28 15.42
CA PHE A 18 24.71 -5.68 15.55
C PHE A 18 25.84 -6.20 14.64
N LEU A 19 26.08 -5.61 13.46
CA LEU A 19 27.01 -6.18 12.48
C LEU A 19 28.12 -5.20 12.08
N CYS A 20 29.15 -5.08 12.92
CA CYS A 20 30.36 -4.36 12.55
C CYS A 20 31.64 -4.97 13.17
N ARG A 21 32.09 -6.12 12.62
CA ARG A 21 33.49 -6.64 12.69
C ARG A 21 33.69 -7.87 11.78
N THR A 22 34.56 -7.74 10.77
CA THR A 22 35.70 -8.64 10.37
C THR A 22 35.56 -10.18 10.49
N THR A 23 36.01 -11.06 9.57
CA THR A 23 36.79 -10.99 8.29
C THR A 23 36.71 -12.38 7.55
N PRO A 24 37.21 -12.57 6.30
CA PRO A 24 36.87 -13.72 5.44
C PRO A 24 37.96 -14.81 5.21
N THR A 25 37.55 -16.07 4.92
CA THR A 25 38.40 -17.12 4.28
C THR A 25 37.64 -18.18 3.44
N ALA A 26 38.09 -18.35 2.18
CA ALA A 26 38.19 -19.55 1.31
C ALA A 26 37.17 -20.74 1.29
N VAL A 27 36.42 -20.85 0.18
CA VAL A 27 36.39 -21.98 -0.82
C VAL A 27 36.50 -23.47 -0.37
N SER A 28 35.50 -24.32 -0.71
CA SER A 28 35.67 -25.53 -1.58
C SER A 28 34.41 -26.40 -1.86
N LYS A 29 34.01 -26.50 -3.14
CA LYS A 29 33.45 -27.63 -3.93
C LYS A 29 32.35 -28.62 -3.41
N ARG A 30 31.29 -28.70 -4.24
CA ARG A 30 30.53 -29.90 -4.74
C ARG A 30 29.66 -30.75 -3.78
N CYS A 31 28.40 -30.35 -3.69
CA CYS A 31 27.24 -31.05 -4.30
C CYS A 31 27.24 -32.59 -4.37
N ASP A 32 26.23 -33.22 -3.75
CA ASP A 32 25.21 -33.91 -4.56
C ASP A 32 23.79 -33.72 -3.97
N CYS A 33 22.74 -33.85 -4.78
CA CYS A 33 21.42 -33.28 -4.41
C CYS A 33 20.19 -33.96 -5.06
N CYS A 34 19.43 -34.75 -4.28
CA CYS A 34 18.00 -34.98 -4.56
C CYS A 34 17.21 -35.57 -3.37
N ARG A 35 15.97 -35.08 -3.15
CA ARG A 35 14.93 -35.46 -2.14
C ARG A 35 14.82 -34.64 -0.83
N GLN A 36 14.42 -33.37 -0.95
CA GLN A 36 13.49 -32.72 -0.01
C GLN A 36 12.97 -31.38 -0.58
N ALA A 37 11.72 -31.37 -1.05
CA ALA A 37 11.02 -30.17 -1.52
C ALA A 37 9.52 -30.15 -1.12
N SER A 38 9.15 -31.00 -0.15
CA SER A 38 7.76 -31.31 0.21
C SER A 38 7.57 -31.57 1.72
N THR A 39 8.54 -31.21 2.57
CA THR A 39 8.56 -31.58 4.00
C THR A 39 8.92 -30.41 4.94
N ILE A 40 8.95 -29.17 4.44
CA ILE A 40 9.27 -27.95 5.22
C ILE A 40 8.02 -27.07 5.45
N LEU A 41 6.88 -27.37 4.81
CA LEU A 41 5.65 -26.56 4.84
C LEU A 41 4.44 -27.26 5.48
N ARG A 42 4.66 -28.24 6.38
CA ARG A 42 3.62 -28.80 7.26
C ARG A 42 4.23 -29.30 8.56
N LEU A 43 3.98 -28.58 9.66
CA LEU A 43 3.81 -29.02 11.07
C LEU A 43 4.00 -27.81 12.00
N GLY A 44 3.01 -26.91 12.02
CA GLY A 44 3.01 -25.67 12.81
C GLY A 44 1.71 -25.42 13.60
N SER A 45 0.83 -26.42 13.72
CA SER A 45 -0.49 -26.27 14.35
C SER A 45 -0.89 -27.51 15.16
N ILE A 46 -0.92 -27.33 16.49
CA ILE A 46 -1.76 -28.01 17.50
C ILE A 46 -1.47 -27.34 18.86
N ALA A 47 -2.43 -27.41 19.80
CA ALA A 47 -2.37 -26.93 21.18
C ALA A 47 -2.62 -25.41 21.43
N ARG A 48 -3.89 -25.00 21.32
CA ARG A 48 -4.48 -24.08 22.32
C ARG A 48 -5.33 -24.92 23.29
N CYS A 49 -5.08 -24.79 24.59
CA CYS A 49 -6.06 -25.14 25.63
C CYS A 49 -5.79 -24.34 26.91
N SER A 50 -6.82 -24.18 27.73
CA SER A 50 -6.86 -23.22 28.85
C SER A 50 -6.19 -23.73 30.13
N ALA A 51 -5.76 -22.80 31.00
CA ALA A 51 -5.33 -23.09 32.37
C ALA A 51 -6.51 -23.57 33.25
N PRO A 52 -6.28 -24.28 34.38
CA PRO A 52 -5.81 -23.57 35.58
C PRO A 52 -4.86 -24.34 36.55
N LEU A 53 -4.08 -23.56 37.30
CA LEU A 53 -3.67 -23.72 38.72
C LEU A 53 -3.38 -25.13 39.30
N TYR A 54 -2.15 -25.32 39.85
CA TYR A 54 -1.96 -25.46 41.31
C TYR A 54 -0.53 -25.13 41.77
N ARG A 55 -0.27 -25.19 43.10
CA ARG A 55 1.04 -24.99 43.79
C ARG A 55 1.97 -26.22 43.54
N SER A 56 3.27 -26.30 43.87
CA SER A 56 4.15 -25.68 44.90
C SER A 56 5.65 -25.95 44.55
N ASN A 57 6.74 -25.68 45.31
CA ASN A 57 7.01 -25.07 46.63
C ASN A 57 8.52 -24.71 46.79
N TYR A 58 8.88 -23.67 47.55
CA TYR A 58 10.23 -23.39 48.15
C TYR A 58 11.47 -23.25 47.21
N ALA A 59 12.63 -22.67 47.59
CA ALA A 59 13.07 -22.02 48.84
C ALA A 59 14.16 -20.92 48.62
N LEU A 60 14.19 -19.90 49.51
CA LEU A 60 15.35 -19.36 50.29
C LEU A 60 16.74 -19.11 49.60
N ASN A 61 17.54 -18.07 49.91
CA ASN A 61 17.43 -17.05 50.96
C ASN A 61 18.22 -15.72 50.68
N ASN A 62 17.99 -14.74 51.56
CA ASN A 62 18.53 -13.36 51.61
C ASN A 62 20.06 -13.16 51.47
N LEU A 63 20.45 -11.95 51.03
CA LEU A 63 21.38 -11.09 51.78
C LEU A 63 21.30 -9.59 51.37
N LEU A 64 21.43 -8.70 52.37
CA LEU A 64 21.67 -7.24 52.34
C LEU A 64 20.57 -6.28 51.79
N GLN A 65 20.25 -5.27 52.61
CA GLN A 65 19.44 -4.08 52.27
C GLN A 65 20.32 -2.81 52.15
N PRO A 66 19.96 -1.84 51.29
CA PRO A 66 20.35 -0.44 51.44
C PRO A 66 19.33 0.37 52.27
N ARG A 67 19.80 1.37 53.03
CA ARG A 67 18.96 2.28 53.84
C ARG A 67 18.50 3.52 53.07
N PHE A 68 17.24 3.57 52.62
CA PHE A 68 16.47 4.79 52.34
C PHE A 68 14.97 4.46 52.48
N GLY A 69 14.07 5.34 52.94
CA GLY A 69 14.21 6.67 53.52
C GLY A 69 12.95 7.02 54.34
N ALA A 70 12.98 8.11 55.11
CA ALA A 70 11.85 8.50 55.97
C ALA A 70 10.80 9.38 55.24
N ALA A 71 9.73 9.73 55.98
CA ALA A 71 8.71 10.73 55.64
C ALA A 71 7.65 10.38 54.57
N TRP A 72 6.61 9.68 55.00
CA TRP A 72 5.23 10.13 54.72
C TRP A 72 4.39 10.00 56.00
N ARG A 73 3.69 11.07 56.37
CA ARG A 73 2.75 11.15 57.51
C ARG A 73 1.55 12.00 57.07
N SER A 74 0.46 11.92 57.84
CA SER A 74 -0.86 12.50 57.53
C SER A 74 -1.62 11.74 56.44
N SER A 75 -2.93 11.47 56.56
CA SER A 75 -3.79 11.45 57.76
C SER A 75 -5.13 10.81 57.43
N ASN A 76 -5.54 9.77 58.17
CA ASN A 76 -6.94 9.64 58.60
C ASN A 76 -7.16 8.57 59.69
N SER A 77 -7.95 8.96 60.70
CA SER A 77 -8.79 8.19 61.62
C SER A 77 -8.50 6.72 61.98
N LYS A 78 -8.53 6.43 63.29
CA LYS A 78 -8.57 5.11 63.94
C LYS A 78 -7.28 4.28 63.87
N GLU A 79 -6.25 4.82 64.51
CA GLU A 79 -5.22 3.99 65.15
C GLU A 79 -5.85 3.27 66.35
N GLN A 80 -6.15 1.98 66.20
CA GLN A 80 -6.68 1.13 67.27
C GLN A 80 -5.57 0.18 67.72
N SER A 81 -4.96 0.49 68.87
CA SER A 81 -3.84 -0.27 69.42
C SER A 81 -4.28 -1.60 70.04
N LEU A 82 -3.40 -2.60 70.00
CA LEU A 82 -3.44 -3.84 70.81
C LEU A 82 -4.66 -4.75 70.60
N ASN A 83 -4.61 -5.62 69.57
CA ASN A 83 -4.24 -7.03 69.77
C ASN A 83 -4.61 -7.93 68.58
N GLY A 84 -3.82 -8.99 68.37
CA GLY A 84 -4.28 -10.36 68.06
C GLY A 84 -5.12 -10.67 66.81
N ASN A 85 -5.59 -9.70 66.04
CA ASN A 85 -6.48 -9.95 64.91
C ASN A 85 -5.70 -10.53 63.72
N GLU A 86 -5.65 -11.86 63.65
CA GLU A 86 -5.40 -12.59 62.41
C GLU A 86 -6.41 -12.13 61.36
N VAL A 87 -5.92 -11.44 60.32
CA VAL A 87 -6.74 -11.11 59.16
C VAL A 87 -7.02 -12.41 58.44
N ASP A 88 -8.23 -12.95 58.59
CA ASP A 88 -8.69 -14.17 57.95
C ASP A 88 -8.56 -14.07 56.43
N GLU A 89 -7.42 -14.54 55.91
CA GLU A 89 -7.09 -14.41 54.50
C GLU A 89 -8.05 -15.21 53.61
N SER A 90 -8.74 -16.22 54.16
CA SER A 90 -9.74 -17.01 53.42
C SER A 90 -10.86 -16.14 52.84
N LYS A 91 -11.25 -15.06 53.55
CA LYS A 91 -12.31 -14.13 53.15
C LYS A 91 -11.84 -12.97 52.25
N LEU A 92 -10.54 -12.77 52.07
CA LEU A 92 -9.99 -11.71 51.21
C LEU A 92 -10.10 -12.06 49.71
N THR A 93 -10.52 -11.09 48.89
CA THR A 93 -10.47 -11.22 47.41
C THR A 93 -9.03 -11.28 46.90
N LYS A 94 -8.83 -11.81 45.68
CA LYS A 94 -7.49 -11.92 45.04
C LYS A 94 -6.71 -10.59 45.05
N TYR A 95 -7.38 -9.47 44.74
CA TYR A 95 -6.78 -8.14 44.74
C TYR A 95 -6.44 -7.64 46.14
N GLN A 96 -7.28 -7.90 47.14
CA GLN A 96 -6.99 -7.56 48.55
C GLN A 96 -5.82 -8.38 49.10
N ARG A 97 -5.74 -9.68 48.79
CA ARG A 97 -4.58 -10.53 49.13
C ARG A 97 -3.30 -9.99 48.48
N PHE A 98 -3.33 -9.64 47.19
CA PHE A 98 -2.19 -9.01 46.51
C PHE A 98 -1.78 -7.68 47.18
N LYS A 99 -2.72 -6.80 47.48
CA LYS A 99 -2.45 -5.50 48.14
C LYS A 99 -1.90 -5.66 49.56
N LEU A 100 -2.36 -6.68 50.31
CA LEU A 100 -1.83 -7.02 51.63
C LEU A 100 -0.42 -7.63 51.54
N ALA A 101 -0.18 -8.54 50.60
CA ALA A 101 1.13 -9.13 50.35
C ALA A 101 2.15 -8.08 49.90
N PHE A 102 1.78 -7.18 48.98
CA PHE A 102 2.63 -6.06 48.58
C PHE A 102 2.92 -5.14 49.78
N LYS A 103 1.91 -4.74 50.57
CA LYS A 103 2.15 -3.93 51.77
C LYS A 103 3.08 -4.60 52.79
N ARG A 104 3.03 -5.93 52.93
CA ARG A 104 3.91 -6.71 53.82
C ARG A 104 5.31 -6.97 53.25
N TYR A 105 5.49 -7.08 51.93
CA TYR A 105 6.72 -7.62 51.32
C TYR A 105 7.31 -6.80 50.16
N TRP A 106 6.84 -5.58 49.89
CA TRP A 106 7.33 -4.72 48.79
C TRP A 106 8.86 -4.54 48.78
N TYR A 107 9.47 -4.42 49.96
CA TYR A 107 10.92 -4.27 50.16
C TYR A 107 11.74 -5.52 49.85
N VAL A 108 11.08 -6.68 49.62
CA VAL A 108 11.70 -7.90 49.08
C VAL A 108 11.33 -8.07 47.60
N LEU A 109 10.05 -7.86 47.27
CA LEU A 109 9.53 -7.99 45.91
C LEU A 109 10.22 -7.06 44.91
N LEU A 110 10.45 -5.79 45.25
CA LEU A 110 11.10 -4.84 44.33
C LEU A 110 12.58 -5.17 44.08
N PRO A 111 13.45 -5.41 45.09
CA PRO A 111 14.82 -5.86 44.83
C PRO A 111 14.90 -7.19 44.08
N VAL A 112 14.06 -8.18 44.41
CA VAL A 112 14.04 -9.46 43.68
C VAL A 112 13.59 -9.28 42.24
N HIS A 113 12.57 -8.46 41.95
CA HIS A 113 12.21 -8.15 40.55
C HIS A 113 13.29 -7.35 39.84
N ALA A 114 13.94 -6.38 40.48
CA ALA A 114 15.03 -5.62 39.88
C ALA A 114 16.22 -6.51 39.51
N VAL A 115 16.67 -7.38 40.43
CA VAL A 115 17.77 -8.32 40.20
C VAL A 115 17.39 -9.38 39.16
N THR A 116 16.21 -10.01 39.26
CA THR A 116 15.79 -11.03 38.28
C THR A 116 15.53 -10.45 36.90
N SER A 117 14.94 -9.25 36.77
CA SER A 117 14.84 -8.55 35.48
C SER A 117 16.21 -8.14 34.94
N ALA A 118 17.14 -7.67 35.78
CA ALA A 118 18.51 -7.37 35.35
C ALA A 118 19.28 -8.63 34.92
N MET A 119 19.05 -9.77 35.57
CA MET A 119 19.59 -11.06 35.15
C MET A 119 18.96 -11.53 33.83
N TRP A 120 17.64 -11.45 33.65
CA TRP A 120 16.99 -11.83 32.38
C TRP A 120 17.43 -10.94 31.22
N VAL A 121 17.46 -9.61 31.41
CA VAL A 121 17.94 -8.66 30.40
C VAL A 121 19.45 -8.85 30.15
N GLY A 122 20.25 -9.05 31.20
CA GLY A 122 21.69 -9.29 31.09
C GLY A 122 22.04 -10.60 30.40
N SER A 123 21.35 -11.70 30.72
CA SER A 123 21.50 -12.99 30.05
C SER A 123 21.00 -12.93 28.61
N PHE A 124 19.86 -12.31 28.33
CA PHE A 124 19.38 -12.14 26.95
C PHE A 124 20.33 -11.27 26.12
N TYR A 125 20.82 -10.16 26.70
CA TYR A 125 21.85 -9.32 26.09
C TYR A 125 23.15 -10.10 25.85
N TYR A 126 23.63 -10.89 26.81
CA TYR A 126 24.84 -11.70 26.67
C TYR A 126 24.70 -12.80 25.60
N LEU A 127 23.57 -13.51 25.59
CA LEU A 127 23.25 -14.53 24.58
C LEU A 127 23.22 -13.92 23.18
N VAL A 128 22.59 -12.76 23.02
CA VAL A 128 22.54 -12.02 21.76
C VAL A 128 23.93 -11.48 21.38
N ALA A 129 24.67 -10.86 22.31
CA ALA A 129 26.00 -10.26 22.09
C ALA A 129 27.10 -11.25 21.71
N ASN A 130 27.01 -12.51 22.13
CA ASN A 130 28.00 -13.55 21.82
C ASN A 130 27.61 -14.42 20.61
N GLY A 131 26.53 -14.09 19.90
CA GLY A 131 26.02 -14.86 18.77
C GLY A 131 25.22 -16.07 19.22
N PHE A 132 23.94 -15.86 19.53
CA PHE A 132 23.03 -16.87 20.06
C PHE A 132 22.93 -18.11 19.13
N ASP A 133 23.34 -19.28 19.64
CA ASP A 133 23.19 -20.55 18.91
C ASP A 133 21.73 -21.03 18.93
N VAL A 134 20.97 -20.50 17.97
CA VAL A 134 19.60 -20.92 17.66
C VAL A 134 19.53 -22.43 17.39
N VAL A 135 20.57 -23.05 16.82
CA VAL A 135 20.56 -24.47 16.43
C VAL A 135 20.65 -25.36 17.65
N GLY A 136 21.64 -25.14 18.53
CA GLY A 136 21.80 -25.87 19.78
C GLY A 136 20.61 -25.68 20.74
N VAL A 137 19.99 -24.49 20.77
CA VAL A 137 18.77 -24.27 21.57
C VAL A 137 17.59 -25.06 21.02
N LEU A 138 17.32 -25.02 19.71
CA LEU A 138 16.23 -25.81 19.10
C LEU A 138 16.44 -27.34 19.30
N GLN A 139 17.70 -27.79 19.27
CA GLN A 139 18.09 -29.16 19.58
C GLN A 139 17.77 -29.53 21.04
N SER A 140 17.99 -28.61 21.99
CA SER A 140 17.69 -28.83 23.42
C SER A 140 16.19 -28.89 23.76
N VAL A 141 15.33 -28.20 23.02
CA VAL A 141 13.85 -28.27 23.19
C VAL A 141 13.19 -29.35 22.32
N GLY A 142 13.95 -30.30 21.78
CA GLY A 142 13.44 -31.49 21.12
C GLY A 142 12.83 -31.25 19.73
N VAL A 143 13.21 -30.17 19.04
CA VAL A 143 12.78 -29.92 17.65
C VAL A 143 13.37 -31.00 16.74
N SER A 144 12.59 -31.43 15.74
CA SER A 144 12.93 -32.56 14.87
C SER A 144 14.35 -32.46 14.31
N GLU A 145 15.09 -33.56 14.41
CA GLU A 145 16.48 -33.70 13.97
C GLU A 145 16.70 -33.26 12.50
N LYS A 146 15.69 -33.41 11.63
CA LYS A 146 15.72 -32.90 10.25
C LYS A 146 15.79 -31.37 10.17
N ILE A 147 15.08 -30.66 11.05
CA ILE A 147 15.06 -29.19 11.11
C ILE A 147 16.40 -28.70 11.67
N VAL A 148 16.89 -29.31 12.76
CA VAL A 148 18.20 -29.01 13.35
C VAL A 148 19.31 -29.24 12.32
N THR A 149 19.27 -30.36 11.58
CA THR A 149 20.23 -30.66 10.50
C THR A 149 20.13 -29.66 9.34
N ALA A 150 18.93 -29.21 8.97
CA ALA A 150 18.75 -28.21 7.91
C ALA A 150 19.30 -26.83 8.30
N LEU A 151 19.17 -26.45 9.58
CA LEU A 151 19.71 -25.21 10.12
C LEU A 151 21.25 -25.29 10.30
N GLY A 152 21.76 -26.38 10.87
CA GLY A 152 23.20 -26.57 11.08
C GLY A 152 24.04 -26.61 9.80
N ASN A 153 23.46 -27.09 8.68
CA ASN A 153 24.13 -27.11 7.37
C ASN A 153 24.08 -25.75 6.63
N ALA A 154 23.45 -24.72 7.19
CA ALA A 154 23.38 -23.39 6.60
C ALA A 154 24.04 -22.36 7.51
N PRO A 155 25.27 -21.87 7.20
CA PRO A 155 26.01 -20.90 8.05
C PRO A 155 25.31 -19.55 8.28
N LYS A 156 24.17 -19.30 7.63
CA LYS A 156 23.32 -18.11 7.82
C LYS A 156 22.02 -18.43 8.57
N ALA A 157 21.77 -19.67 9.01
CA ALA A 157 20.49 -20.11 9.58
C ALA A 157 20.07 -19.33 10.83
N GLY A 158 20.99 -19.06 11.76
CA GLY A 158 20.71 -18.21 12.92
C GLY A 158 20.30 -16.80 12.53
N ASN A 159 20.97 -16.21 11.52
CA ASN A 159 20.61 -14.89 11.00
C ASN A 159 19.26 -14.89 10.25
N ILE A 160 18.95 -15.97 9.51
CA ILE A 160 17.66 -16.13 8.83
C ILE A 160 16.53 -16.30 9.86
N ALA A 161 16.73 -17.09 10.92
CA ALA A 161 15.75 -17.26 11.99
C ALA A 161 15.54 -15.98 12.82
N LEU A 162 16.63 -15.28 13.17
CA LEU A 162 16.58 -14.00 13.88
C LEU A 162 15.91 -12.91 13.03
N ALA A 163 16.27 -12.80 11.75
CA ALA A 163 15.67 -11.83 10.86
C ALA A 163 14.21 -12.18 10.50
N PHE A 164 13.85 -13.46 10.46
CA PHE A 164 12.46 -13.90 10.38
C PHE A 164 11.65 -13.44 11.60
N ALA A 165 12.20 -13.60 12.80
CA ALA A 165 11.55 -13.16 14.05
C ALA A 165 11.48 -11.62 14.23
N LEU A 166 12.27 -10.86 13.47
CA LEU A 166 12.33 -9.38 13.54
C LEU A 166 11.77 -8.66 12.32
N CYS A 167 11.52 -9.38 11.22
CA CYS A 167 10.93 -8.83 10.00
C CYS A 167 9.50 -8.36 10.26
N LYS A 168 9.10 -7.27 9.59
CA LYS A 168 7.72 -6.82 9.52
C LYS A 168 7.15 -6.79 8.11
N MET A 169 7.98 -6.78 7.07
CA MET A 169 7.53 -6.87 5.68
C MET A 169 8.50 -7.62 4.77
N VAL A 170 7.97 -8.55 3.97
CA VAL A 170 8.70 -9.37 2.99
C VAL A 170 8.34 -8.96 1.56
N PHE A 171 9.31 -8.90 0.65
CA PHE A 171 9.10 -8.42 -0.73
C PHE A 171 9.49 -9.46 -1.78
N PHE A 172 8.56 -9.74 -2.68
CA PHE A 172 8.66 -10.67 -3.80
C PHE A 172 8.84 -9.92 -5.13
N PRO A 173 9.57 -10.48 -6.11
CA PRO A 173 9.79 -9.84 -7.41
C PRO A 173 8.53 -9.84 -8.30
N GLU A 174 8.62 -9.15 -9.44
CA GLU A 174 7.71 -9.32 -10.59
C GLU A 174 7.80 -10.77 -11.10
N CYS A 175 6.67 -11.36 -11.54
CA CYS A 175 6.57 -12.75 -12.02
C CYS A 175 7.04 -13.80 -10.98
N PHE A 176 6.74 -13.59 -9.69
CA PHE A 176 7.09 -14.52 -8.60
C PHE A 176 6.26 -15.82 -8.63
N ASP A 177 5.14 -15.81 -9.35
CA ASP A 177 4.24 -16.92 -9.60
C ASP A 177 4.82 -17.90 -10.62
N TYR A 178 5.15 -17.41 -11.82
CA TYR A 178 5.84 -18.14 -12.88
C TYR A 178 6.51 -17.19 -13.86
N MET A 179 7.49 -17.68 -14.62
CA MET A 179 8.11 -16.95 -15.74
C MET A 179 7.60 -17.56 -17.04
N GLU A 180 6.79 -16.81 -17.78
CA GLU A 180 6.12 -17.22 -19.00
C GLU A 180 7.09 -17.53 -20.17
N MET A 181 6.74 -18.58 -20.92
CA MET A 181 7.43 -19.07 -22.13
C MET A 181 6.68 -18.68 -23.40
N SER A 182 5.36 -18.42 -23.30
CA SER A 182 4.50 -18.09 -24.44
C SER A 182 3.25 -17.27 -24.03
N ARG A 183 2.66 -16.54 -25.00
CA ARG A 183 1.39 -15.82 -24.82
C ARG A 183 0.25 -16.72 -24.33
N ARG A 184 0.17 -17.95 -24.83
CA ARG A 184 -0.87 -18.92 -24.46
C ARG A 184 -0.75 -19.28 -22.97
N GLU A 185 0.46 -19.65 -22.54
CA GLU A 185 0.75 -19.99 -21.15
C GLU A 185 0.50 -18.83 -20.18
N SER A 186 0.80 -17.59 -20.60
CA SER A 186 0.52 -16.38 -19.80
C SER A 186 -0.96 -16.26 -19.43
N VAL A 187 -1.88 -16.63 -20.33
CA VAL A 187 -3.34 -16.63 -20.09
C VAL A 187 -3.83 -17.92 -19.41
N GLU A 188 -3.28 -19.09 -19.76
CA GLU A 188 -3.71 -20.39 -19.21
C GLU A 188 -3.35 -20.54 -17.72
N ASN A 189 -2.19 -20.04 -17.30
CA ASN A 189 -1.74 -20.09 -15.91
C ASN A 189 -2.20 -18.86 -15.09
N ALA A 190 -2.95 -17.94 -15.68
CA ALA A 190 -3.36 -16.68 -15.05
C ALA A 190 -4.21 -16.92 -13.79
N LEU A 191 -3.83 -16.24 -12.70
CA LEU A 191 -4.39 -16.45 -11.37
C LEU A 191 -5.46 -15.41 -11.04
N THR A 192 -6.34 -15.74 -10.10
CA THR A 192 -7.27 -14.79 -9.46
C THR A 192 -6.76 -14.41 -8.07
N GLU A 193 -7.12 -13.21 -7.59
CA GLU A 193 -6.71 -12.68 -6.28
C GLU A 193 -7.21 -13.54 -5.10
N ASP A 194 -8.39 -14.14 -5.23
CA ASP A 194 -8.93 -15.11 -4.27
C ASP A 194 -8.63 -16.58 -4.63
N GLY A 195 -7.75 -16.83 -5.61
CA GLY A 195 -7.31 -18.17 -5.99
C GLY A 195 -6.39 -18.81 -4.95
N GLU A 196 -6.33 -20.16 -4.90
CA GLU A 196 -5.59 -20.93 -3.88
C GLU A 196 -4.14 -20.44 -3.69
N PHE A 197 -3.46 -20.10 -4.80
CA PHE A 197 -2.07 -19.64 -4.78
C PHE A 197 -1.89 -18.36 -3.95
N ILE A 198 -2.69 -17.32 -4.20
CA ILE A 198 -2.66 -16.07 -3.44
C ILE A 198 -3.24 -16.27 -2.03
N GLY A 199 -4.29 -17.09 -1.90
CA GLY A 199 -4.87 -17.50 -0.61
C GLY A 199 -3.85 -18.15 0.33
N ARG A 200 -2.87 -18.88 -0.20
CA ARG A 200 -1.75 -19.44 0.58
C ARG A 200 -0.76 -18.37 1.06
N PHE A 201 -0.48 -17.33 0.28
CA PHE A 201 0.30 -16.17 0.77
C PHE A 201 -0.46 -15.38 1.84
N ARG A 202 -1.76 -15.15 1.65
CA ARG A 202 -2.64 -14.52 2.67
C ARG A 202 -2.68 -15.34 3.97
N SER A 203 -2.67 -16.66 3.87
CA SER A 203 -2.61 -17.58 5.02
C SER A 203 -1.26 -17.51 5.74
N LEU A 204 -0.15 -17.50 5.00
CA LEU A 204 1.21 -17.40 5.56
C LEU A 204 1.49 -16.04 6.20
N ALA A 205 1.04 -14.93 5.60
CA ALA A 205 1.13 -13.59 6.20
C ALA A 205 0.49 -13.55 7.61
N LYS A 206 -0.64 -14.25 7.75
CA LYS A 206 -1.42 -14.39 9.00
C LYS A 206 -0.85 -15.40 9.99
N GLU A 207 -0.31 -16.52 9.52
CA GLU A 207 0.32 -17.55 10.38
C GLU A 207 1.60 -17.01 11.03
N LEU A 208 2.29 -16.08 10.37
CA LEU A 208 3.65 -15.65 10.71
C LEU A 208 3.74 -14.19 11.21
N ASP A 209 2.62 -13.47 11.31
CA ASP A 209 2.50 -12.03 11.66
C ASP A 209 3.44 -11.10 10.84
N VAL A 210 3.46 -11.26 9.52
CA VAL A 210 4.26 -10.42 8.61
C VAL A 210 3.44 -9.88 7.45
N TRP A 211 3.78 -8.67 7.00
CA TRP A 211 3.24 -8.10 5.76
C TRP A 211 3.99 -8.66 4.55
N VAL A 212 3.33 -8.72 3.39
CA VAL A 212 3.90 -9.29 2.17
C VAL A 212 3.60 -8.40 0.96
N SER A 213 4.65 -7.96 0.27
CA SER A 213 4.61 -7.38 -1.07
C SER A 213 4.75 -8.50 -2.10
N LEU A 214 3.68 -8.85 -2.81
CA LEU A 214 3.66 -9.77 -3.93
C LEU A 214 3.83 -8.99 -5.23
N GLY A 215 5.07 -8.84 -5.70
CA GLY A 215 5.50 -7.76 -6.60
C GLY A 215 5.10 -7.83 -8.08
N GLY A 216 4.07 -8.60 -8.43
CA GLY A 216 3.66 -8.82 -9.82
C GLY A 216 3.32 -10.29 -10.04
N PHE A 217 2.04 -10.62 -10.06
CA PHE A 217 1.52 -11.90 -10.57
C PHE A 217 0.67 -11.66 -11.81
N HIS A 218 0.43 -12.71 -12.59
CA HIS A 218 -0.42 -12.68 -13.77
C HIS A 218 -1.89 -12.72 -13.36
N GLU A 219 -2.51 -11.56 -13.13
CA GLU A 219 -3.92 -11.44 -12.75
C GLU A 219 -4.81 -11.64 -13.98
N LYS A 220 -5.68 -12.65 -13.90
CA LYS A 220 -6.63 -12.99 -14.96
C LYS A 220 -7.64 -11.86 -15.21
N CYS A 221 -7.73 -11.40 -16.45
CA CYS A 221 -8.78 -10.48 -16.87
C CYS A 221 -10.07 -11.24 -17.17
N ASN A 222 -11.22 -10.70 -16.73
CA ASN A 222 -12.54 -11.26 -17.06
C ASN A 222 -13.10 -10.68 -18.37
N GLN A 223 -12.65 -9.49 -18.75
CA GLN A 223 -13.10 -8.72 -19.92
C GLN A 223 -12.28 -9.03 -21.19
N ASP A 224 -11.05 -9.55 -21.06
CA ASP A 224 -10.16 -9.90 -22.17
C ASP A 224 -9.63 -11.33 -22.00
N SER A 225 -10.07 -12.24 -22.86
CA SER A 225 -9.67 -13.66 -22.83
C SER A 225 -8.31 -13.94 -23.49
N LYS A 226 -7.57 -12.91 -23.89
CA LYS A 226 -6.27 -13.02 -24.58
C LYS A 226 -5.12 -12.36 -23.82
N ARG A 227 -5.41 -11.62 -22.73
CA ARG A 227 -4.43 -10.85 -21.97
C ARG A 227 -4.69 -10.87 -20.47
N VAL A 228 -3.63 -10.70 -19.69
CA VAL A 228 -3.63 -10.63 -18.21
C VAL A 228 -3.24 -9.24 -17.74
N TYR A 229 -3.43 -8.91 -16.47
CA TYR A 229 -2.72 -7.79 -15.84
C TYR A 229 -1.46 -8.30 -15.13
N ASN A 230 -0.45 -7.44 -15.01
CA ASN A 230 0.72 -7.67 -14.17
C ASN A 230 0.49 -6.91 -12.85
N SER A 231 0.16 -7.64 -11.79
CA SER A 231 -0.49 -7.08 -10.60
C SER A 231 0.31 -7.28 -9.32
N HIS A 232 0.63 -6.17 -8.66
CA HIS A 232 1.39 -6.11 -7.42
C HIS A 232 0.43 -5.93 -6.24
N LEU A 233 0.41 -6.88 -5.29
CA LEU A 233 -0.42 -6.82 -4.09
C LEU A 233 0.43 -6.51 -2.84
N ILE A 234 -0.12 -5.70 -1.94
CA ILE A 234 0.35 -5.58 -0.55
C ILE A 234 -0.66 -6.29 0.35
N ILE A 235 -0.18 -7.26 1.13
CA ILE A 235 -0.97 -8.07 2.05
C ILE A 235 -0.55 -7.74 3.49
N ASP A 236 -1.52 -7.50 4.37
CA ASP A 236 -1.29 -7.27 5.81
C ASP A 236 -1.07 -8.57 6.61
N SER A 237 -0.62 -8.44 7.86
CA SER A 237 -0.44 -9.61 8.75
C SER A 237 -1.75 -10.21 9.27
N SER A 238 -2.92 -9.75 8.81
CA SER A 238 -4.22 -10.42 9.01
C SER A 238 -4.66 -11.27 7.81
N GLY A 239 -3.97 -11.16 6.67
CA GLY A 239 -4.25 -11.84 5.40
C GLY A 239 -5.15 -11.05 4.44
N ASN A 240 -5.33 -9.75 4.66
CA ASN A 240 -6.11 -8.87 3.79
C ASN A 240 -5.21 -8.25 2.71
N VAL A 241 -5.72 -8.09 1.49
CA VAL A 241 -5.08 -7.22 0.49
C VAL A 241 -5.43 -5.78 0.83
N VAL A 242 -4.42 -4.95 1.10
CA VAL A 242 -4.57 -3.54 1.51
C VAL A 242 -4.16 -2.54 0.42
N LEU A 243 -3.48 -3.02 -0.62
CA LEU A 243 -3.23 -2.27 -1.86
C LEU A 243 -3.12 -3.26 -3.02
N LYS A 244 -3.78 -2.96 -4.14
CA LYS A 244 -3.54 -3.60 -5.45
C LYS A 244 -3.07 -2.54 -6.45
N TYR A 245 -1.96 -2.82 -7.13
CA TYR A 245 -1.42 -2.03 -8.23
C TYR A 245 -1.41 -2.89 -9.50
N ARG A 246 -1.81 -2.33 -10.65
CA ARG A 246 -1.67 -2.94 -11.97
C ARG A 246 -0.63 -2.14 -12.75
N LYS A 247 0.40 -2.80 -13.26
CA LYS A 247 1.54 -2.20 -13.97
C LYS A 247 1.07 -1.23 -15.06
N LEU A 248 1.47 0.03 -14.95
CA LEU A 248 1.01 1.09 -15.86
C LEU A 248 1.83 1.10 -17.15
N HIS A 249 3.15 1.01 -17.03
CA HIS A 249 4.04 1.08 -18.18
C HIS A 249 4.46 -0.32 -18.62
N LEU A 250 3.95 -0.76 -19.77
CA LEU A 250 4.32 -2.05 -20.38
C LEU A 250 5.58 -1.91 -21.25
N PHE A 251 6.43 -2.94 -21.25
CA PHE A 251 7.66 -2.99 -22.05
C PHE A 251 7.37 -3.32 -23.52
N ASP A 252 6.99 -2.29 -24.28
CA ASP A 252 6.96 -2.31 -25.75
C ASP A 252 8.22 -1.62 -26.30
N VAL A 253 9.08 -2.40 -26.97
CA VAL A 253 10.29 -1.95 -27.66
C VAL A 253 10.37 -2.66 -29.00
N ASP A 254 10.37 -1.88 -30.08
CA ASP A 254 10.51 -2.36 -31.45
C ASP A 254 11.70 -1.65 -32.11
N VAL A 255 12.85 -2.32 -32.15
CA VAL A 255 14.08 -1.83 -32.80
C VAL A 255 14.25 -2.55 -34.13
N PRO A 256 14.08 -1.86 -35.28
CA PRO A 256 14.13 -2.48 -36.60
C PRO A 256 15.42 -3.28 -36.83
N ASN A 257 15.26 -4.56 -37.19
CA ASN A 257 16.33 -5.54 -37.43
C ASN A 257 17.13 -6.01 -36.19
N GLU A 258 16.81 -5.55 -34.97
CA GLU A 258 17.48 -6.02 -33.74
C GLU A 258 16.55 -6.83 -32.83
N VAL A 259 15.57 -6.17 -32.20
CA VAL A 259 14.74 -6.74 -31.13
C VAL A 259 13.34 -6.14 -31.20
N SER A 260 12.34 -7.00 -31.34
CA SER A 260 10.92 -6.65 -31.18
C SER A 260 10.36 -7.42 -29.98
N VAL A 261 10.02 -6.71 -28.91
CA VAL A 261 9.41 -7.25 -27.69
C VAL A 261 8.25 -6.34 -27.31
N ARG A 262 7.05 -6.91 -27.20
CA ARG A 262 5.83 -6.18 -26.85
C ARG A 262 5.14 -6.87 -25.69
N GLU A 263 5.14 -6.25 -24.52
CA GLU A 263 4.39 -6.70 -23.35
C GLU A 263 2.88 -6.44 -23.53
N SER A 264 2.48 -5.39 -24.26
CA SER A 264 1.07 -5.07 -24.55
C SER A 264 0.31 -6.11 -25.38
N ASP A 265 1.05 -7.00 -26.05
CA ASP A 265 0.55 -8.11 -26.87
C ASP A 265 -0.05 -9.26 -26.01
N TYR A 266 0.29 -9.33 -24.73
CA TYR A 266 -0.19 -10.34 -23.77
C TYR A 266 -0.58 -9.79 -22.39
N THR A 267 -0.20 -8.55 -22.07
CA THR A 267 -0.52 -7.86 -20.82
C THR A 267 -1.38 -6.62 -21.08
N LEU A 268 -2.29 -6.31 -20.15
CA LEU A 268 -3.06 -5.08 -20.05
C LEU A 268 -2.37 -4.11 -19.09
N ALA A 269 -2.33 -2.84 -19.46
CA ALA A 269 -1.88 -1.77 -18.58
C ALA A 269 -2.93 -1.53 -17.47
N GLY A 270 -2.48 -1.10 -16.30
CA GLY A 270 -3.34 -0.56 -15.25
C GLY A 270 -4.01 0.76 -15.66
N GLU A 271 -5.11 1.10 -14.98
CA GLU A 271 -5.91 2.30 -15.28
C GLU A 271 -5.85 3.38 -14.17
N HIS A 272 -5.21 3.06 -13.03
CA HIS A 272 -5.24 3.90 -11.82
C HIS A 272 -3.91 3.88 -11.06
N ILE A 273 -3.56 5.00 -10.40
CA ILE A 273 -2.39 5.12 -9.51
C ILE A 273 -2.87 5.02 -8.05
N PRO A 274 -2.84 3.84 -7.39
CA PRO A 274 -3.28 3.72 -6.01
C PRO A 274 -2.45 4.65 -5.08
N PRO A 275 -3.06 5.28 -4.07
CA PRO A 275 -2.34 6.07 -3.09
C PRO A 275 -1.38 5.18 -2.27
N PRO A 276 -0.27 5.73 -1.74
CA PRO A 276 0.60 4.99 -0.83
C PRO A 276 -0.15 4.48 0.40
N VAL A 277 0.12 3.24 0.80
CA VAL A 277 -0.53 2.59 1.97
C VAL A 277 0.39 2.66 3.19
N GLY A 278 -0.20 2.88 4.37
CA GLY A 278 0.55 2.81 5.63
C GLY A 278 0.91 1.37 5.98
N THR A 279 2.21 1.10 6.18
CA THR A 279 2.74 -0.21 6.56
C THR A 279 3.56 -0.12 7.86
N PRO A 280 3.89 -1.25 8.52
CA PRO A 280 4.76 -1.25 9.70
C PRO A 280 6.18 -0.68 9.48
N VAL A 281 6.59 -0.48 8.22
CA VAL A 281 7.91 0.05 7.83
C VAL A 281 7.85 1.47 7.23
N GLY A 282 6.65 2.05 7.07
CA GLY A 282 6.43 3.41 6.54
C GLY A 282 5.33 3.49 5.48
N MET A 283 5.11 4.69 4.92
CA MET A 283 4.18 4.90 3.80
C MET A 283 4.75 4.33 2.49
N LEU A 284 4.14 3.26 1.97
CA LEU A 284 4.64 2.49 0.84
C LEU A 284 3.83 2.72 -0.44
N SER A 285 4.50 3.04 -1.54
CA SER A 285 3.94 3.09 -2.88
C SER A 285 4.39 1.89 -3.72
N ALA A 286 3.42 1.22 -4.35
CA ALA A 286 3.68 0.12 -5.27
C ALA A 286 3.89 0.62 -6.71
N SER A 287 4.84 -0.01 -7.40
CA SER A 287 5.07 0.07 -8.85
C SER A 287 5.66 -1.28 -9.30
N THR A 288 5.91 -1.48 -10.59
CA THR A 288 6.47 -2.73 -11.13
C THR A 288 7.45 -2.48 -12.28
N CYS A 289 8.71 -2.89 -12.10
CA CYS A 289 9.69 -3.03 -13.17
C CYS A 289 9.88 -1.81 -14.08
N TYR A 290 9.26 -1.80 -15.27
CA TYR A 290 9.46 -0.76 -16.28
C TYR A 290 9.00 0.63 -15.82
N ASP A 291 8.05 0.69 -14.88
CA ASP A 291 7.61 1.91 -14.18
C ASP A 291 8.79 2.72 -13.59
N LEU A 292 9.89 2.06 -13.22
CA LEU A 292 11.12 2.69 -12.73
C LEU A 292 11.67 3.77 -13.69
N ARG A 293 11.42 3.65 -14.99
CA ARG A 293 11.87 4.62 -16.00
C ARG A 293 11.11 5.93 -15.99
N PHE A 294 9.94 5.99 -15.36
CA PHE A 294 9.00 7.12 -15.42
C PHE A 294 9.05 7.91 -14.09
N PRO A 295 9.90 8.95 -13.97
CA PRO A 295 10.06 9.71 -12.73
C PRO A 295 8.76 10.38 -12.24
N GLU A 296 7.82 10.66 -13.14
CA GLU A 296 6.53 11.26 -12.86
C GLU A 296 5.71 10.43 -11.85
N LEU A 297 5.71 9.11 -11.99
CA LEU A 297 5.02 8.20 -11.06
C LEU A 297 5.63 8.27 -9.66
N CYS A 298 6.96 8.38 -9.58
CA CYS A 298 7.71 8.54 -8.33
C CYS A 298 7.43 9.89 -7.67
N ARG A 299 7.33 10.97 -8.47
CA ARG A 299 6.94 12.31 -8.02
C ARG A 299 5.51 12.31 -7.45
N ILE A 300 4.57 11.70 -8.17
CA ILE A 300 3.17 11.55 -7.71
C ILE A 300 3.11 10.76 -6.40
N ALA A 301 3.85 9.65 -6.28
CA ALA A 301 3.95 8.89 -5.04
C ALA A 301 4.48 9.73 -3.86
N ARG A 302 5.58 10.49 -4.06
CA ARG A 302 6.13 11.40 -3.03
C ARG A 302 5.18 12.55 -2.68
N GLN A 303 4.45 13.12 -3.65
CA GLN A 303 3.41 14.12 -3.42
C GLN A 303 2.24 13.53 -2.60
N ARG A 304 1.89 12.26 -2.83
CA ARG A 304 0.91 11.49 -2.04
C ARG A 304 1.47 10.95 -0.70
N GLY A 305 2.62 11.44 -0.24
CA GLY A 305 3.18 11.15 1.07
C GLY A 305 4.02 9.87 1.18
N ALA A 306 4.43 9.25 0.07
CA ALA A 306 5.29 8.06 0.12
C ALA A 306 6.62 8.32 0.86
N GLU A 307 7.07 7.30 1.58
CA GLU A 307 8.37 7.19 2.24
C GLU A 307 9.19 6.03 1.64
N ILE A 308 8.50 5.01 1.11
CA ILE A 308 9.07 3.87 0.40
C ILE A 308 8.48 3.80 -1.02
N LEU A 309 9.32 3.62 -2.03
CA LEU A 309 8.94 3.29 -3.41
C LEU A 309 9.36 1.84 -3.73
N CYS A 310 8.44 1.03 -4.26
CA CYS A 310 8.73 -0.37 -4.57
C CYS A 310 8.82 -0.62 -6.09
N PHE A 311 9.94 -1.23 -6.53
CA PHE A 311 10.13 -1.67 -7.92
C PHE A 311 10.50 -3.17 -8.00
N PRO A 312 9.60 -4.08 -7.58
CA PRO A 312 9.73 -5.50 -7.91
C PRO A 312 9.85 -5.70 -9.43
N SER A 313 10.77 -6.56 -9.86
CA SER A 313 11.28 -6.51 -11.25
C SER A 313 11.81 -7.83 -11.82
N ALA A 314 11.65 -7.99 -13.14
CA ALA A 314 12.26 -9.06 -13.95
C ALA A 314 13.32 -8.56 -14.97
N PHE A 315 13.90 -7.38 -14.75
CA PHE A 315 14.87 -6.68 -15.61
C PHE A 315 15.84 -7.61 -16.38
N MET A 316 15.94 -7.41 -17.70
CA MET A 316 16.86 -8.17 -18.57
C MET A 316 18.33 -7.86 -18.27
N ILE A 317 19.24 -8.78 -18.60
CA ILE A 317 20.69 -8.66 -18.36
C ILE A 317 21.28 -7.33 -18.87
N ASN A 318 21.14 -7.04 -20.16
CA ASN A 318 21.79 -5.87 -20.80
C ASN A 318 21.28 -4.53 -20.24
N THR A 319 19.96 -4.38 -20.12
CA THR A 319 19.35 -3.16 -19.58
C THR A 319 19.53 -3.03 -18.07
N GLY A 320 19.70 -4.16 -17.36
CA GLY A 320 20.05 -4.20 -15.94
C GLY A 320 21.46 -3.70 -15.67
N MET A 321 22.47 -4.26 -16.36
CA MET A 321 23.88 -3.86 -16.22
C MET A 321 24.11 -2.35 -16.44
N ALA A 322 23.34 -1.71 -17.33
CA ALA A 322 23.48 -0.29 -17.64
C ALA A 322 22.63 0.65 -16.76
N HIS A 323 21.43 0.22 -16.33
CA HIS A 323 20.43 1.15 -15.78
C HIS A 323 19.88 0.80 -14.40
N TRP A 324 20.03 -0.42 -13.90
CA TRP A 324 19.31 -0.89 -12.71
C TRP A 324 19.64 -0.06 -11.46
N GLU A 325 20.91 -0.06 -11.04
CA GLU A 325 21.35 0.68 -9.86
C GLU A 325 21.13 2.19 -10.04
N VAL A 326 21.52 2.73 -11.20
CA VAL A 326 21.48 4.18 -11.48
C VAL A 326 20.06 4.73 -11.39
N LEU A 327 19.06 4.03 -11.96
CA LEU A 327 17.67 4.47 -11.88
C LEU A 327 17.11 4.34 -10.46
N LEU A 328 17.36 3.22 -9.77
CA LEU A 328 16.89 3.03 -8.38
C LEU A 328 17.46 4.11 -7.45
N ARG A 329 18.75 4.44 -7.59
CA ARG A 329 19.42 5.48 -6.81
C ARG A 329 18.92 6.88 -7.17
N SER A 330 18.67 7.18 -8.45
CA SER A 330 17.97 8.41 -8.85
C SER A 330 16.62 8.53 -8.14
N ARG A 331 15.74 7.53 -8.20
CA ARG A 331 14.42 7.65 -7.54
C ARG A 331 14.52 7.81 -6.02
N ALA A 332 15.53 7.22 -5.40
CA ALA A 332 15.79 7.37 -3.97
C ALA A 332 16.23 8.80 -3.61
N ILE A 333 17.13 9.40 -4.41
CA ILE A 333 17.64 10.77 -4.23
C ILE A 333 16.59 11.82 -4.59
N ASP A 334 16.08 11.77 -5.82
CA ASP A 334 15.20 12.79 -6.43
C ASP A 334 13.91 12.98 -5.62
N TYR A 335 13.42 11.89 -5.02
CA TYR A 335 12.18 11.88 -4.25
C TYR A 335 12.38 11.65 -2.75
N GLN A 336 13.63 11.48 -2.28
CA GLN A 336 14.02 11.29 -0.88
C GLN A 336 13.13 10.24 -0.19
N CYS A 337 13.10 9.06 -0.78
CA CYS A 337 12.38 7.89 -0.33
C CYS A 337 13.38 6.74 -0.22
N TYR A 338 13.10 5.77 0.64
CA TYR A 338 13.70 4.46 0.49
C TYR A 338 13.19 3.82 -0.80
N VAL A 339 14.03 3.07 -1.49
CA VAL A 339 13.65 2.31 -2.69
C VAL A 339 13.89 0.84 -2.43
N VAL A 340 12.86 0.00 -2.59
CA VAL A 340 12.93 -1.45 -2.34
C VAL A 340 12.63 -2.21 -3.63
N ALA A 341 13.61 -2.98 -4.12
CA ALA A 341 13.55 -3.60 -5.44
C ALA A 341 13.93 -5.09 -5.39
N ALA A 342 12.93 -5.93 -5.10
CA ALA A 342 13.03 -7.39 -5.23
C ALA A 342 13.16 -7.78 -6.72
N ALA A 343 14.04 -8.72 -7.07
CA ALA A 343 14.34 -9.01 -8.48
C ALA A 343 14.44 -10.49 -8.83
N GLN A 344 13.96 -10.86 -10.02
CA GLN A 344 14.23 -12.16 -10.65
C GLN A 344 15.72 -12.30 -10.97
N PHE A 345 16.27 -13.50 -10.80
CA PHE A 345 17.69 -13.75 -11.01
C PHE A 345 17.98 -14.95 -11.94
N GLY A 346 18.95 -14.76 -12.83
CA GLY A 346 19.57 -15.83 -13.62
C GLY A 346 18.78 -16.21 -14.87
N LYS A 347 19.13 -17.38 -15.44
CA LYS A 347 18.51 -17.90 -16.68
C LYS A 347 17.21 -18.63 -16.37
N HIS A 348 16.10 -18.13 -16.91
CA HIS A 348 14.76 -18.72 -16.74
C HIS A 348 14.48 -19.78 -17.78
N ASN A 349 14.69 -19.42 -19.05
CA ASN A 349 14.56 -20.29 -20.21
C ASN A 349 15.67 -19.97 -21.24
N GLU A 350 15.61 -20.54 -22.44
CA GLU A 350 16.65 -20.33 -23.45
C GLU A 350 16.82 -18.87 -23.88
N LYS A 351 15.73 -18.10 -23.90
CA LYS A 351 15.65 -16.73 -24.45
C LYS A 351 15.55 -15.63 -23.38
N ARG A 352 15.16 -15.97 -22.14
CA ARG A 352 14.90 -15.01 -21.05
C ARG A 352 15.80 -15.28 -19.84
N SER A 353 16.57 -14.25 -19.47
CA SER A 353 17.40 -14.22 -18.25
C SER A 353 17.28 -12.85 -17.58
N SER A 354 17.23 -12.82 -16.25
CA SER A 354 17.07 -11.58 -15.47
C SER A 354 18.33 -11.24 -14.66
N TYR A 355 18.55 -9.93 -14.50
CA TYR A 355 19.77 -9.37 -13.92
C TYR A 355 19.95 -9.65 -12.42
N GLY A 356 18.88 -9.89 -11.66
CA GLY A 356 18.97 -9.96 -10.21
C GLY A 356 19.40 -8.62 -9.62
N HIS A 357 20.49 -8.60 -8.85
CA HIS A 357 20.98 -7.41 -8.14
C HIS A 357 19.89 -6.70 -7.32
N ALA A 358 18.94 -7.48 -6.80
CA ALA A 358 17.85 -7.00 -5.96
C ALA A 358 18.42 -6.18 -4.79
N MET A 359 17.91 -4.97 -4.54
CA MET A 359 18.53 -4.02 -3.60
C MET A 359 17.53 -3.16 -2.81
N VAL A 360 18.00 -2.60 -1.70
CA VAL A 360 17.38 -1.46 -1.00
C VAL A 360 18.33 -0.27 -1.03
N VAL A 361 17.79 0.89 -1.39
CA VAL A 361 18.49 2.19 -1.42
C VAL A 361 17.88 3.11 -0.38
N ASP A 362 18.70 3.90 0.32
CA ASP A 362 18.25 4.92 1.27
C ASP A 362 17.88 6.27 0.59
N PRO A 363 17.20 7.20 1.30
CA PRO A 363 16.83 8.53 0.78
C PRO A 363 17.98 9.45 0.37
N TRP A 364 19.24 9.04 0.60
CA TRP A 364 20.45 9.75 0.18
C TRP A 364 21.12 9.08 -1.04
N GLY A 365 20.56 7.97 -1.53
CA GLY A 365 21.09 7.23 -2.67
C GLY A 365 22.20 6.23 -2.31
N ASN A 366 22.34 5.82 -1.06
CA ASN A 366 23.26 4.73 -0.68
C ASN A 366 22.55 3.37 -0.82
N VAL A 367 23.22 2.38 -1.42
CA VAL A 367 22.71 1.00 -1.45
C VAL A 367 22.99 0.36 -0.07
N VAL A 368 21.96 0.20 0.75
CA VAL A 368 22.08 -0.27 2.15
C VAL A 368 21.94 -1.79 2.29
N ALA A 369 21.33 -2.46 1.30
CA ALA A 369 21.27 -3.92 1.22
C ALA A 369 21.19 -4.38 -0.25
N GLN A 370 21.84 -5.49 -0.58
CA GLN A 370 21.79 -6.08 -1.92
C GLN A 370 21.94 -7.61 -1.86
N CYS A 371 21.16 -8.32 -2.67
CA CYS A 371 21.23 -9.78 -2.81
C CYS A 371 22.45 -10.23 -3.64
N SER A 372 22.77 -11.52 -3.54
CA SER A 372 23.78 -12.14 -4.40
C SER A 372 23.41 -12.04 -5.88
N ASN A 373 24.45 -11.92 -6.72
CA ASN A 373 24.38 -11.99 -8.17
C ASN A 373 24.94 -13.32 -8.74
N THR A 374 25.23 -14.30 -7.87
CA THR A 374 25.66 -15.66 -8.26
C THR A 374 24.62 -16.74 -7.91
N GLU A 375 23.76 -16.49 -6.91
CA GLU A 375 22.78 -17.46 -6.42
C GLU A 375 21.48 -16.79 -5.96
N PRO A 376 20.33 -17.50 -6.00
CA PRO A 376 19.08 -17.05 -5.38
C PRO A 376 19.28 -16.88 -3.87
N SER A 377 18.93 -15.71 -3.33
CA SER A 377 19.39 -15.27 -2.02
C SER A 377 18.45 -14.25 -1.36
N LEU A 378 18.63 -14.11 -0.05
CA LEU A 378 17.94 -13.13 0.79
C LEU A 378 18.94 -12.07 1.26
N CYS A 379 18.48 -10.83 1.38
CA CYS A 379 19.16 -9.84 2.21
C CYS A 379 18.15 -8.96 2.96
N PHE A 380 18.68 -8.17 3.90
CA PHE A 380 17.95 -7.60 5.02
C PHE A 380 18.28 -6.11 5.12
N ALA A 381 17.27 -5.27 5.33
CA ALA A 381 17.44 -3.82 5.47
C ALA A 381 16.66 -3.28 6.69
N SER A 382 17.20 -2.23 7.30
CA SER A 382 16.49 -1.43 8.29
C SER A 382 16.02 -0.13 7.63
N ILE A 383 14.76 0.25 7.85
CA ILE A 383 14.20 1.52 7.38
C ILE A 383 14.21 2.49 8.56
N ASP A 384 14.92 3.61 8.42
CA ASP A 384 14.99 4.68 9.40
C ASP A 384 14.19 5.89 8.87
N LEU A 385 12.92 5.98 9.30
CA LEU A 385 12.06 7.12 8.97
C LEU A 385 12.58 8.44 9.59
N PRO A 386 13.05 8.50 10.86
CA PRO A 386 13.82 9.65 11.36
C PRO A 386 14.99 10.11 10.48
N PHE A 387 15.77 9.21 9.87
CA PHE A 387 16.79 9.58 8.88
C PHE A 387 16.18 10.16 7.61
N LEU A 388 15.15 9.53 7.05
CA LEU A 388 14.40 10.04 5.90
C LEU A 388 13.86 11.46 6.13
N GLN A 389 13.27 11.72 7.30
CA GLN A 389 12.78 13.06 7.65
C GLN A 389 13.93 14.06 7.88
N THR A 390 15.08 13.59 8.36
CA THR A 390 16.32 14.39 8.47
C THR A 390 16.88 14.78 7.11
N VAL A 391 16.88 13.88 6.13
CA VAL A 391 17.26 14.16 4.74
C VAL A 391 16.32 15.21 4.12
N ARG A 392 15.00 14.98 4.22
CA ARG A 392 13.97 15.91 3.72
C ARG A 392 14.11 17.31 4.32
N LYS A 393 14.39 17.42 5.63
CA LYS A 393 14.59 18.71 6.32
C LYS A 393 15.91 19.40 5.96
N ARG A 394 16.98 18.65 5.67
CA ARG A 394 18.30 19.23 5.31
C ARG A 394 18.38 19.69 3.85
N LEU A 395 17.61 19.06 2.96
CA LEU A 395 17.57 19.38 1.54
C LEU A 395 16.10 19.37 1.06
N PRO A 396 15.32 20.44 1.24
CA PRO A 396 13.88 20.45 0.96
C PRO A 396 13.56 20.57 -0.55
N VAL A 397 13.96 19.57 -1.34
CA VAL A 397 13.85 19.60 -2.82
C VAL A 397 12.41 19.81 -3.33
N MET A 398 11.42 19.30 -2.59
CA MET A 398 10.00 19.44 -2.96
C MET A 398 9.48 20.87 -2.81
N ASP A 399 10.04 21.62 -1.85
CA ASP A 399 9.64 23.00 -1.55
C ASP A 399 10.29 24.00 -2.53
N HIS A 400 11.36 23.57 -3.20
CA HIS A 400 12.07 24.32 -4.25
C HIS A 400 11.51 24.08 -5.66
N LEU A 401 10.47 23.26 -5.82
CA LEU A 401 9.87 22.98 -7.14
C LEU A 401 9.16 24.23 -7.70
N ARG A 402 9.53 24.62 -8.93
CA ARG A 402 8.91 25.74 -9.66
C ARG A 402 7.55 25.34 -10.24
N GLN A 403 6.56 25.17 -9.37
CA GLN A 403 5.18 24.81 -9.73
C GLN A 403 4.48 25.86 -10.60
N ASP A 404 5.02 27.08 -10.63
CA ASP A 404 4.65 28.18 -11.52
C ASP A 404 5.16 28.00 -12.97
N LEU A 405 6.18 27.15 -13.18
CA LEU A 405 6.74 26.84 -14.50
C LEU A 405 6.41 25.41 -14.96
N TYR A 406 6.35 24.44 -14.04
CA TYR A 406 6.06 23.05 -14.34
C TYR A 406 5.39 22.32 -13.16
N ARG A 407 4.31 21.59 -13.44
CA ARG A 407 3.62 20.75 -12.46
C ARG A 407 3.37 19.36 -13.04
N THR A 408 3.68 18.33 -12.26
CA THR A 408 3.18 16.98 -12.53
C THR A 408 1.85 16.87 -11.79
N ALA A 409 0.77 16.71 -12.55
CA ALA A 409 -0.58 16.51 -12.06
C ALA A 409 -0.98 15.03 -12.23
N THR A 410 -1.84 14.52 -11.35
CA THR A 410 -2.70 13.38 -11.72
C THR A 410 -4.00 13.97 -12.26
N VAL A 411 -4.45 13.53 -13.44
CA VAL A 411 -5.68 14.03 -14.10
C VAL A 411 -6.60 12.86 -14.42
N CYS A 412 -7.93 13.09 -14.34
CA CYS A 412 -8.96 12.07 -14.60
C CYS A 412 -8.81 10.80 -13.75
N GLU A 413 -8.31 10.93 -12.50
CA GLU A 413 -8.33 9.83 -11.54
C GLU A 413 -9.76 9.58 -11.07
N ARG A 414 -10.52 8.79 -11.85
CA ARG A 414 -11.93 8.50 -11.59
C ARG A 414 -12.10 7.79 -10.25
N LEU A 415 -12.96 8.34 -9.41
CA LEU A 415 -13.45 7.74 -8.17
C LEU A 415 -14.94 7.40 -8.35
N ASP A 416 -15.43 6.35 -7.69
CA ASP A 416 -16.87 6.09 -7.61
C ASP A 416 -17.59 7.30 -6.95
N PRO A 417 -18.54 7.97 -7.64
CA PRO A 417 -19.24 9.13 -7.09
C PRO A 417 -20.08 8.84 -5.83
N HIS A 418 -20.39 7.57 -5.54
CA HIS A 418 -21.14 7.14 -4.35
C HIS A 418 -20.26 6.76 -3.15
N LEU A 419 -18.95 6.53 -3.35
CA LEU A 419 -18.09 5.97 -2.31
C LEU A 419 -17.80 7.01 -1.20
N GLY A 420 -18.43 6.83 -0.04
CA GLY A 420 -18.19 7.64 1.16
C GLY A 420 -18.80 9.05 1.14
N LYS A 421 -19.70 9.36 0.20
CA LYS A 421 -20.40 10.66 0.11
C LYS A 421 -21.89 10.48 -0.11
N GLU A 422 -22.71 11.14 0.70
CA GLU A 422 -24.17 11.23 0.49
C GLU A 422 -24.59 12.36 -0.45
N SER A 423 -23.82 13.44 -0.51
CA SER A 423 -24.09 14.60 -1.35
C SER A 423 -22.82 15.42 -1.61
N TYR A 424 -22.92 16.37 -2.55
CA TYR A 424 -21.87 17.28 -2.98
C TYR A 424 -22.35 18.73 -2.82
N ALA A 425 -21.46 19.63 -2.41
CA ALA A 425 -21.77 21.05 -2.22
C ALA A 425 -21.48 21.86 -3.49
N PHE A 426 -22.46 22.63 -3.96
CA PHE A 426 -22.38 23.49 -5.14
C PHE A 426 -22.80 24.92 -4.72
N ALA A 427 -21.83 25.71 -4.25
CA ALA A 427 -22.06 26.86 -3.38
C ALA A 427 -23.01 26.51 -2.22
N GLU A 428 -24.08 27.29 -2.02
CA GLU A 428 -25.13 27.04 -1.03
C GLU A 428 -26.06 25.85 -1.35
N LYS A 429 -25.95 25.25 -2.54
CA LYS A 429 -26.84 24.18 -3.01
C LYS A 429 -26.24 22.80 -2.70
N VAL A 430 -27.11 21.84 -2.36
CA VAL A 430 -26.72 20.44 -2.11
C VAL A 430 -27.16 19.57 -3.28
N ILE A 431 -26.21 18.88 -3.91
CA ILE A 431 -26.45 17.94 -5.02
C ILE A 431 -26.45 16.51 -4.45
N PRO A 432 -27.57 15.75 -4.54
CA PRO A 432 -27.61 14.35 -4.09
C PRO A 432 -26.63 13.48 -4.87
N LYS A 433 -25.99 12.49 -4.22
CA LYS A 433 -25.03 11.57 -4.89
C LYS A 433 -25.62 10.90 -6.14
N SER A 434 -26.92 10.60 -6.12
CA SER A 434 -27.62 9.95 -7.22
C SER A 434 -27.60 10.76 -8.52
N CYS A 435 -27.55 12.09 -8.44
CA CYS A 435 -27.47 13.02 -9.58
C CYS A 435 -26.02 13.26 -10.08
N VAL A 436 -25.01 12.74 -9.37
CA VAL A 436 -23.58 12.87 -9.74
C VAL A 436 -23.15 11.63 -10.52
N PHE A 437 -22.72 11.80 -11.76
CA PHE A 437 -22.41 10.70 -12.68
C PHE A 437 -20.92 10.45 -12.89
N TYR A 438 -20.06 11.40 -12.49
CA TYR A 438 -18.62 11.32 -12.63
C TYR A 438 -17.93 12.09 -11.50
N SER A 439 -16.81 11.58 -10.97
CA SER A 439 -16.01 12.25 -9.93
C SER A 439 -14.53 11.88 -10.05
N THR A 440 -13.66 12.83 -9.74
CA THR A 440 -12.24 12.61 -9.42
C THR A 440 -11.96 13.05 -7.97
N ARG A 441 -10.67 13.11 -7.60
CA ARG A 441 -10.19 13.75 -6.37
C ARG A 441 -10.45 15.27 -6.31
N LEU A 442 -10.49 15.96 -7.46
CA LEU A 442 -10.54 17.44 -7.55
C LEU A 442 -11.79 17.98 -8.26
N THR A 443 -12.47 17.16 -9.05
CA THR A 443 -13.62 17.54 -9.89
C THR A 443 -14.80 16.60 -9.65
N TYR A 444 -16.03 17.06 -9.90
CA TYR A 444 -17.23 16.22 -10.02
C TYR A 444 -18.14 16.77 -11.12
N ALA A 445 -18.96 15.89 -11.71
CA ALA A 445 -19.94 16.28 -12.72
C ALA A 445 -21.31 15.68 -12.44
N PHE A 446 -22.33 16.51 -12.66
CA PHE A 446 -23.71 16.24 -12.28
C PHE A 446 -24.67 16.77 -13.34
N VAL A 447 -25.84 16.15 -13.42
CA VAL A 447 -26.87 16.54 -14.38
C VAL A 447 -27.50 17.88 -14.00
N ASN A 448 -27.78 18.75 -14.97
CA ASN A 448 -28.40 20.04 -14.69
C ASN A 448 -29.88 19.85 -14.28
N ARG A 449 -30.35 20.57 -13.25
CA ARG A 449 -31.76 20.52 -12.84
C ARG A 449 -32.70 21.20 -13.84
N LYS A 450 -32.17 22.12 -14.66
CA LYS A 450 -32.89 22.76 -15.77
C LYS A 450 -31.99 22.79 -17.01
N PRO A 451 -31.92 21.69 -17.79
CA PRO A 451 -31.08 21.63 -18.97
C PRO A 451 -31.56 22.63 -20.05
N VAL A 452 -30.62 23.11 -20.86
CA VAL A 452 -30.86 24.08 -21.96
C VAL A 452 -30.96 23.37 -23.31
N VAL A 453 -30.25 22.25 -23.44
CA VAL A 453 -30.41 21.22 -24.48
C VAL A 453 -30.36 19.85 -23.82
N GLU A 454 -30.80 18.81 -24.52
CA GLU A 454 -30.62 17.42 -24.11
C GLU A 454 -29.14 17.13 -23.77
N GLY A 455 -28.88 16.51 -22.61
CA GLY A 455 -27.51 16.22 -22.18
C GLY A 455 -26.72 17.42 -21.64
N HIS A 456 -27.33 18.59 -21.40
CA HIS A 456 -26.67 19.70 -20.69
C HIS A 456 -26.32 19.28 -19.25
N VAL A 457 -25.02 19.06 -19.00
CA VAL A 457 -24.44 18.72 -17.69
C VAL A 457 -23.53 19.83 -17.17
N LEU A 458 -23.28 19.83 -15.86
CA LEU A 458 -22.36 20.76 -15.19
C LEU A 458 -21.14 19.99 -14.64
N VAL A 459 -19.95 20.55 -14.84
CA VAL A 459 -18.67 20.05 -14.30
C VAL A 459 -18.08 21.10 -13.38
N ALA A 460 -17.74 20.73 -12.14
CA ALA A 460 -17.33 21.66 -11.09
C ALA A 460 -16.18 21.12 -10.22
N PRO A 461 -15.30 21.98 -9.68
CA PRO A 461 -14.26 21.58 -8.74
C PRO A 461 -14.88 21.21 -7.38
N GLN A 462 -14.32 20.22 -6.69
CA GLN A 462 -14.75 19.79 -5.36
C GLN A 462 -14.56 20.91 -4.31
N ARG A 463 -13.57 21.80 -4.53
CA ARG A 463 -13.34 22.99 -3.72
C ARG A 463 -14.20 24.15 -4.23
N CYS A 464 -15.15 24.60 -3.41
CA CYS A 464 -16.00 25.74 -3.71
C CYS A 464 -15.18 27.04 -3.82
N VAL A 465 -15.02 27.55 -5.04
CA VAL A 465 -14.46 28.88 -5.35
C VAL A 465 -15.36 29.61 -6.34
N THR A 466 -15.39 30.95 -6.29
CA THR A 466 -16.32 31.73 -7.10
C THR A 466 -15.84 32.03 -8.52
N LYS A 467 -14.52 32.11 -8.74
CA LYS A 467 -13.88 32.48 -10.02
C LYS A 467 -12.86 31.46 -10.49
N LEU A 468 -12.66 31.33 -11.80
CA LEU A 468 -11.68 30.42 -12.41
C LEU A 468 -10.25 30.76 -11.95
N SER A 469 -9.96 32.05 -11.79
CA SER A 469 -8.68 32.57 -11.28
C SER A 469 -8.38 32.25 -9.81
N MET A 470 -9.30 31.59 -9.09
CA MET A 470 -9.08 31.09 -7.72
C MET A 470 -8.70 29.60 -7.67
N LEU A 471 -8.72 28.89 -8.81
CA LEU A 471 -8.24 27.51 -8.90
C LEU A 471 -6.72 27.44 -9.03
N ASP A 472 -6.13 26.39 -8.46
CA ASP A 472 -4.72 26.07 -8.68
C ASP A 472 -4.53 25.28 -9.99
N ALA A 473 -3.31 25.24 -10.52
CA ALA A 473 -3.03 24.66 -11.84
C ALA A 473 -3.38 23.15 -12.00
N GLU A 474 -3.49 22.38 -10.91
CA GLU A 474 -3.94 20.97 -10.95
C GLU A 474 -5.46 20.87 -10.95
N GLU A 475 -6.16 21.76 -10.24
CA GLU A 475 -7.62 21.87 -10.32
C GLU A 475 -8.07 22.37 -11.71
N VAL A 476 -7.37 23.34 -12.30
CA VAL A 476 -7.63 23.79 -13.68
C VAL A 476 -7.38 22.65 -14.68
N ALA A 477 -6.28 21.92 -14.53
CA ALA A 477 -5.96 20.80 -15.41
C ALA A 477 -6.99 19.66 -15.28
N ASP A 478 -7.31 19.22 -14.06
CA ASP A 478 -8.28 18.15 -13.86
C ASP A 478 -9.70 18.57 -14.30
N LEU A 479 -10.14 19.81 -14.00
CA LEU A 479 -11.45 20.32 -14.43
C LEU A 479 -11.63 20.24 -15.96
N PHE A 480 -10.68 20.78 -16.73
CA PHE A 480 -10.81 20.78 -18.19
C PHE A 480 -10.51 19.43 -18.84
N MET A 481 -9.68 18.57 -18.24
CA MET A 481 -9.54 17.18 -18.67
C MET A 481 -10.83 16.38 -18.44
N CYS A 482 -11.51 16.58 -17.30
CA CYS A 482 -12.82 16.00 -17.03
C CYS A 482 -13.87 16.49 -18.05
N VAL A 483 -13.89 17.79 -18.36
CA VAL A 483 -14.75 18.34 -19.43
C VAL A 483 -14.50 17.64 -20.77
N GLN A 484 -13.23 17.49 -21.20
CA GLN A 484 -12.88 16.84 -22.46
C GLN A 484 -13.15 15.31 -22.47
N GLU A 485 -13.26 14.67 -21.30
CA GLU A 485 -13.68 13.27 -21.19
C GLU A 485 -15.21 13.13 -21.23
N ILE A 486 -15.92 14.06 -20.60
CA ILE A 486 -17.38 14.09 -20.52
C ILE A 486 -17.99 14.47 -21.87
N GLU A 487 -17.54 15.56 -22.49
CA GLU A 487 -17.91 16.03 -23.84
C GLU A 487 -17.86 14.87 -24.86
N ARG A 488 -16.67 14.27 -25.02
CA ARG A 488 -16.41 13.15 -25.94
C ARG A 488 -17.27 11.91 -25.66
N THR A 489 -17.61 11.68 -24.39
CA THR A 489 -18.46 10.55 -23.97
C THR A 489 -19.93 10.82 -24.27
N LEU A 490 -20.43 12.03 -24.02
CA LEU A 490 -21.80 12.44 -24.31
C LEU A 490 -22.05 12.59 -25.81
N GLU A 491 -21.13 13.18 -26.58
CA GLU A 491 -21.23 13.23 -28.04
C GLU A 491 -21.37 11.83 -28.64
N LYS A 492 -20.50 10.90 -28.22
CA LYS A 492 -20.54 9.51 -28.65
C LYS A 492 -21.84 8.80 -28.24
N PHE A 493 -22.39 9.11 -27.08
CA PHE A 493 -23.67 8.55 -26.61
C PHE A 493 -24.86 9.08 -27.41
N TYR A 494 -24.89 10.38 -27.70
CA TYR A 494 -26.00 11.04 -28.41
C TYR A 494 -25.90 11.01 -29.95
N GLY A 495 -24.85 10.40 -30.50
CA GLY A 495 -24.61 10.32 -31.94
C GLY A 495 -24.21 11.67 -32.57
N LEU A 496 -23.50 12.50 -31.81
CA LEU A 496 -23.14 13.88 -32.15
C LEU A 496 -21.65 14.06 -32.43
N SER A 497 -21.31 15.24 -32.95
CA SER A 497 -19.95 15.65 -33.33
C SER A 497 -19.70 17.13 -33.05
N SER A 498 -20.46 17.72 -32.12
CA SER A 498 -20.41 19.14 -31.77
C SER A 498 -21.02 19.37 -30.40
N SER A 499 -20.34 20.18 -29.60
CA SER A 499 -20.75 20.61 -28.26
C SER A 499 -20.46 22.10 -28.08
N THR A 500 -21.22 22.74 -27.20
CA THR A 500 -20.88 24.06 -26.66
C THR A 500 -20.37 23.87 -25.24
N VAL A 501 -19.12 24.28 -25.00
CA VAL A 501 -18.50 24.32 -23.68
C VAL A 501 -18.47 25.78 -23.23
N CYS A 502 -19.09 26.09 -22.09
CA CYS A 502 -19.24 27.46 -21.60
C CYS A 502 -18.91 27.55 -20.11
N LEU A 503 -18.31 28.66 -19.68
CA LEU A 503 -18.05 28.97 -18.27
C LEU A 503 -18.35 30.45 -18.04
N GLN A 504 -19.15 30.74 -17.01
CA GLN A 504 -19.52 32.10 -16.62
C GLN A 504 -18.70 32.52 -15.39
N ASP A 505 -17.70 33.39 -15.54
CA ASP A 505 -16.82 33.85 -14.44
C ASP A 505 -17.24 35.23 -13.93
N GLY A 506 -18.16 35.26 -12.97
CA GLY A 506 -18.69 36.46 -12.35
C GLY A 506 -20.07 36.90 -12.88
N PRO A 507 -20.71 37.86 -12.19
CA PRO A 507 -22.11 38.21 -12.42
C PRO A 507 -22.36 38.78 -13.81
N ASP A 508 -21.44 39.62 -14.32
CA ASP A 508 -21.55 40.26 -15.64
C ASP A 508 -21.33 39.27 -16.80
N ALA A 509 -20.77 38.09 -16.51
CA ALA A 509 -20.70 36.95 -17.43
C ALA A 509 -21.93 36.02 -17.32
N GLY A 510 -22.93 36.40 -16.52
CA GLY A 510 -24.19 35.66 -16.33
C GLY A 510 -24.23 34.73 -15.11
N GLN A 511 -23.11 34.53 -14.40
CA GLN A 511 -22.94 33.50 -13.36
C GLN A 511 -23.96 33.62 -12.23
N THR A 512 -24.84 32.62 -12.08
CA THR A 512 -25.89 32.62 -11.04
C THR A 512 -25.50 31.91 -9.75
N VAL A 513 -24.73 30.81 -9.83
CA VAL A 513 -24.22 30.07 -8.67
C VAL A 513 -22.77 30.46 -8.39
N LYS A 514 -22.48 30.80 -7.13
CA LYS A 514 -21.15 31.29 -6.67
C LYS A 514 -20.13 30.17 -6.48
N HIS A 515 -20.03 29.29 -7.46
CA HIS A 515 -19.11 28.16 -7.56
C HIS A 515 -18.70 28.02 -9.03
N VAL A 516 -17.43 27.83 -9.35
CA VAL A 516 -16.98 27.64 -10.75
C VAL A 516 -17.66 26.40 -11.35
N HIS A 517 -18.33 26.56 -12.49
CA HIS A 517 -18.87 25.43 -13.25
C HIS A 517 -18.67 25.64 -14.74
N VAL A 518 -18.33 24.55 -15.42
CA VAL A 518 -18.33 24.45 -16.88
C VAL A 518 -19.63 23.76 -17.29
N HIS A 519 -20.40 24.43 -18.14
CA HIS A 519 -21.52 23.84 -18.85
C HIS A 519 -20.99 23.05 -20.03
N VAL A 520 -21.43 21.80 -20.20
CA VAL A 520 -21.20 20.99 -21.40
C VAL A 520 -22.55 20.73 -22.03
N LEU A 521 -22.77 21.28 -23.23
CA LEU A 521 -24.03 21.22 -23.97
C LEU A 521 -23.82 20.50 -25.33
N PRO A 522 -24.13 19.20 -25.46
CA PRO A 522 -24.11 18.52 -26.75
C PRO A 522 -25.08 19.17 -27.73
N ARG A 523 -24.61 19.58 -28.91
CA ARG A 523 -25.40 20.40 -29.87
C ARG A 523 -26.02 19.56 -30.96
N ARG A 524 -27.28 19.84 -31.30
CA ARG A 524 -27.97 19.25 -32.46
C ARG A 524 -28.14 20.33 -33.54
N ARG A 525 -28.14 19.95 -34.82
CA ARG A 525 -28.39 20.92 -35.90
C ARG A 525 -29.79 21.51 -35.76
N ASN A 526 -29.89 22.83 -35.72
CA ASN A 526 -31.12 23.60 -35.49
C ASN A 526 -31.75 23.35 -34.10
N ASP A 527 -30.94 23.15 -33.06
CA ASP A 527 -31.42 23.16 -31.66
C ASP A 527 -31.83 24.56 -31.17
N PHE A 528 -31.30 25.60 -31.81
CA PHE A 528 -31.74 27.00 -31.69
C PHE A 528 -32.02 27.60 -33.09
N THR A 529 -32.63 28.79 -33.12
CA THR A 529 -32.84 29.54 -34.38
C THR A 529 -31.53 30.12 -34.87
N GLU A 530 -30.84 30.91 -34.04
CA GLU A 530 -29.46 31.33 -34.24
C GLU A 530 -28.53 30.57 -33.29
N ASN A 531 -27.29 30.29 -33.71
CA ASN A 531 -26.36 29.46 -32.93
C ASN A 531 -26.13 29.97 -31.50
N ASP A 532 -26.08 31.31 -31.37
CA ASP A 532 -25.69 32.03 -30.16
C ASP A 532 -26.88 32.33 -29.23
N ASP A 533 -28.12 32.00 -29.64
CA ASP A 533 -29.30 32.01 -28.74
C ASP A 533 -29.08 31.11 -27.51
N VAL A 534 -28.19 30.11 -27.61
CA VAL A 534 -27.77 29.25 -26.50
C VAL A 534 -27.24 30.07 -25.31
N TYR A 535 -26.58 31.20 -25.54
CA TYR A 535 -26.09 32.09 -24.47
C TYR A 535 -27.23 32.89 -23.84
N VAL A 536 -28.21 33.33 -24.63
CA VAL A 536 -29.43 34.00 -24.15
C VAL A 536 -30.29 33.02 -23.33
N ALA A 537 -30.35 31.76 -23.74
CA ALA A 537 -31.00 30.69 -22.99
C ALA A 537 -30.26 30.40 -21.67
N LEU A 538 -28.93 30.24 -21.71
CA LEU A 538 -28.09 30.08 -20.51
C LEU A 538 -28.26 31.25 -19.53
N GLU A 539 -28.30 32.50 -20.02
CA GLU A 539 -28.50 33.67 -19.17
C GLU A 539 -29.86 33.66 -18.46
N ARG A 540 -30.92 33.15 -19.11
CA ARG A 540 -32.30 33.28 -18.62
C ARG A 540 -32.85 32.06 -17.90
N HIS A 541 -32.32 30.86 -18.16
CA HIS A 541 -32.98 29.60 -17.82
C HIS A 541 -33.40 29.48 -16.34
N ASP A 542 -32.57 29.92 -15.40
CA ASP A 542 -32.82 29.82 -13.96
C ASP A 542 -33.31 31.13 -13.32
N LYS A 543 -33.61 32.17 -14.12
CA LYS A 543 -34.01 33.51 -13.65
C LYS A 543 -35.50 33.82 -13.76
N ASP A 544 -36.27 33.06 -14.55
CA ASP A 544 -37.73 33.25 -14.67
C ASP A 544 -38.48 32.49 -13.56
N PRO A 545 -39.19 33.19 -12.63
CA PRO A 545 -39.93 32.55 -11.55
C PRO A 545 -41.31 32.02 -11.96
N SER A 546 -41.76 32.27 -13.20
CA SER A 546 -43.00 31.71 -13.75
C SER A 546 -42.80 30.33 -14.41
N ASP A 547 -41.56 30.02 -14.80
CA ASP A 547 -41.23 28.78 -15.50
C ASP A 547 -40.93 27.61 -14.53
N ASN A 548 -41.97 26.80 -14.34
CA ASN A 548 -41.98 25.61 -13.48
C ASN A 548 -41.33 24.35 -14.09
N SER A 549 -40.60 24.43 -15.22
CA SER A 549 -39.95 23.27 -15.90
C SER A 549 -38.75 22.64 -15.16
N TRP A 550 -38.71 22.71 -13.83
CA TRP A 550 -37.65 22.15 -12.99
C TRP A 550 -37.73 20.63 -12.95
N ARG A 551 -36.68 19.93 -13.38
CA ARG A 551 -36.63 18.46 -13.30
C ARG A 551 -36.67 17.98 -11.85
N SER A 552 -37.32 16.84 -11.65
CA SER A 552 -37.34 16.13 -10.38
C SER A 552 -36.01 15.42 -10.11
N VAL A 553 -35.72 15.14 -8.84
CA VAL A 553 -34.54 14.37 -8.43
C VAL A 553 -34.59 12.94 -9.00
N GLU A 554 -35.79 12.39 -9.22
CA GLU A 554 -36.03 11.07 -9.81
C GLU A 554 -35.56 11.01 -11.28
N GLU A 555 -35.96 11.99 -12.10
CA GLU A 555 -35.53 12.10 -13.50
C GLU A 555 -34.03 12.36 -13.61
N MET A 556 -33.51 13.28 -12.78
CA MET A 556 -32.07 13.56 -12.69
C MET A 556 -31.25 12.32 -12.30
N SER A 557 -31.73 11.53 -11.34
CA SER A 557 -31.04 10.32 -10.89
C SER A 557 -31.01 9.23 -11.97
N LYS A 558 -32.05 9.14 -12.81
CA LYS A 558 -32.12 8.22 -13.96
C LYS A 558 -31.13 8.62 -15.05
N GLU A 559 -31.09 9.89 -15.45
CA GLU A 559 -30.11 10.39 -16.42
C GLU A 559 -28.67 10.22 -15.90
N ALA A 560 -28.42 10.58 -14.65
CA ALA A 560 -27.11 10.41 -14.03
C ALA A 560 -26.68 8.94 -13.91
N ALA A 561 -27.61 8.00 -13.68
CA ALA A 561 -27.31 6.57 -13.70
C ALA A 561 -26.94 6.07 -15.12
N VAL A 562 -27.63 6.55 -16.16
CA VAL A 562 -27.27 6.25 -17.56
C VAL A 562 -25.87 6.78 -17.88
N PHE A 563 -25.55 8.02 -17.53
CA PHE A 563 -24.22 8.59 -17.76
C PHE A 563 -23.14 7.87 -16.94
N ARG A 564 -23.38 7.54 -15.67
CA ARG A 564 -22.42 6.80 -14.81
C ARG A 564 -22.02 5.47 -15.45
N ASN A 565 -22.97 4.75 -16.07
CA ASN A 565 -22.65 3.51 -16.78
C ASN A 565 -21.64 3.70 -17.92
N LEU A 566 -21.64 4.85 -18.61
CA LEU A 566 -20.70 5.12 -19.72
C LEU A 566 -19.23 5.20 -19.26
N PHE A 567 -18.98 5.71 -18.06
CA PHE A 567 -17.62 5.90 -17.51
C PHE A 567 -17.12 4.71 -16.68
N TYR A 568 -18.01 4.01 -15.98
CA TYR A 568 -17.64 2.99 -14.98
C TYR A 568 -17.94 1.54 -15.37
N GLN A 569 -18.69 1.24 -16.44
CA GLN A 569 -18.85 -0.16 -16.91
C GLN A 569 -17.62 -0.73 -17.66
N ARG A 570 -16.61 0.10 -17.94
CA ARG A 570 -15.36 -0.31 -18.62
C ARG A 570 -14.21 -0.61 -17.67
N CYS A 571 -14.04 0.22 -16.64
CA CYS A 571 -13.06 0.01 -15.59
C CYS A 571 -13.68 -0.88 -14.51
N GLY A 572 -12.98 -1.94 -14.10
CA GLY A 572 -13.52 -3.00 -13.24
C GLY A 572 -13.76 -2.62 -11.78
N PHE A 573 -14.65 -1.64 -11.52
CA PHE A 573 -15.28 -1.41 -10.22
C PHE A 573 -16.35 -2.49 -9.99
N ASP A 574 -15.91 -3.71 -9.69
CA ASP A 574 -16.81 -4.79 -9.24
C ASP A 574 -17.50 -4.34 -7.94
N GLY A 575 -18.81 -4.10 -8.04
CA GLY A 575 -19.58 -3.42 -7.02
C GLY A 575 -19.68 -4.20 -5.72
N LEU A 576 -19.09 -3.66 -4.65
CA LEU A 576 -19.52 -3.96 -3.30
C LEU A 576 -20.90 -3.31 -3.08
N GLN A 577 -21.92 -4.18 -3.02
CA GLN A 577 -23.33 -3.97 -2.69
C GLN A 577 -24.34 -3.81 -3.86
N GLU A 578 -25.47 -4.49 -3.63
CA GLU A 578 -26.82 -4.29 -4.19
C GLU A 578 -27.04 -4.45 -5.71
N ARG A 579 -27.25 -5.72 -6.09
CA ARG A 579 -28.19 -6.06 -7.18
C ARG A 579 -29.61 -5.69 -6.74
N VAL A 580 -30.23 -4.72 -7.40
CA VAL A 580 -31.70 -4.55 -7.40
C VAL A 580 -32.23 -5.03 -8.76
N GLN A 581 -33.37 -5.71 -8.75
CA GLN A 581 -33.97 -6.32 -9.93
C GLN A 581 -34.59 -5.27 -10.87
N LEU A 582 -34.38 -5.44 -12.17
CA LEU A 582 -35.24 -4.89 -13.22
C LEU A 582 -35.52 -5.99 -14.25
N GLU A 583 -36.52 -6.81 -13.94
CA GLU A 583 -37.31 -7.55 -14.92
C GLU A 583 -38.71 -6.92 -14.96
N GLN A 584 -39.26 -6.78 -16.18
CA GLN A 584 -40.46 -6.00 -16.57
C GLN A 584 -40.20 -4.52 -16.89
#